data_AF-A0A2K9NTH3-F1
#
_entry.id   AF-A0A2K9NTH3-F1
#
_cell.length_a   1.000
_cell.length_b   1.000
_cell.length_c   1.000
_cell.angle_alpha   90.00
_cell.angle_beta   90.00
_cell.angle_gamma   90.00
#
_symmetry.space_group_name_H-M   'P 1'
#
loop_
_entity.id
_entity.type
_entity.pdbx_description
1 polymer ?
#
loop_
_entity_poly.entity_id
_entity_poly.type
_entity_poly.pdbx_seq_one_letter_code
_entity_poly.pdbx_strand_id
1 'polypeptide(L)'
;MKTLLIFSLLSFTLEAHASDIMKRAVVRDDNFNAVIHDVKMDNLTSDETFEGKYFKIVKGKDNEAVRFDDTEDMQLRAATTYYHLNKARQYFVDIAKSDYVKNLPQIIVRVELINVFNEIGHFANDNLNPQFNNALTVPAGKGYPPKNIPPWNIEIWFRPSKEINIKDFQGSVDRPSVKGAIVDFRNQTHMTNFKQFMTELLSGGSISDPSSVMRLVGSSLLIEAVYQSSDIASEFFSRKIYRLDSALVPEIIYHEFSHVALSNHMELSHSTPVNEGMADYFAGKIANSKKLALKIKEYNLFNGKKVQRKQQYNLAFERGEYANADFVFGLLWNIGVTVGEDVEIPFMNNLAGKLHTNANIREDLIQASLDACKESCKKPSTDQLKLYTFYHKKNL
;
A
#
# COMPACT_ATOMS: atom_id res chain seq x y z
N MET A 1 -48.78 43.36 45.02
CA MET A 1 -48.63 43.30 43.55
C MET A 1 -47.21 43.67 43.17
N LYS A 2 -46.36 42.71 42.80
CA LYS A 2 -45.15 42.92 41.99
C LYS A 2 -44.99 41.70 41.09
N THR A 3 -45.17 41.94 39.79
CA THR A 3 -45.21 40.93 38.72
C THR A 3 -43.77 40.59 38.33
N LEU A 4 -43.41 39.31 38.40
CA LEU A 4 -42.11 38.78 38.01
C LEU A 4 -42.14 38.45 36.51
N LEU A 5 -41.34 39.14 35.71
CA LEU A 5 -41.22 38.95 34.26
C LEU A 5 -40.12 37.92 34.00
N ILE A 6 -40.50 36.70 33.62
CA ILE A 6 -39.59 35.63 33.19
C ILE A 6 -39.27 35.87 31.71
N PHE A 7 -38.07 36.38 31.42
CA PHE A 7 -37.53 36.48 30.08
C PHE A 7 -36.93 35.11 29.70
N SER A 8 -37.72 34.28 29.03
CA SER A 8 -37.24 33.05 28.38
C SER A 8 -36.47 33.44 27.12
N LEU A 9 -35.15 33.58 27.23
CA LEU A 9 -34.23 33.64 26.11
C LEU A 9 -34.29 32.31 25.35
N LEU A 10 -35.13 32.25 24.32
CA LEU A 10 -34.99 31.25 23.25
C LEU A 10 -33.69 31.54 22.51
N SER A 11 -32.60 30.93 22.97
CA SER A 11 -31.41 30.72 22.18
C SER A 11 -31.76 29.73 21.07
N PHE A 12 -32.35 30.22 19.97
CA PHE A 12 -32.33 29.48 18.71
C PHE A 12 -30.87 29.36 18.29
N THR A 13 -30.22 28.30 18.72
CA THR A 13 -29.04 27.80 18.02
C THR A 13 -29.54 27.42 16.63
N LEU A 14 -29.39 28.34 15.68
CA LEU A 14 -29.32 27.96 14.27
C LEU A 14 -28.16 26.97 14.19
N GLU A 15 -28.48 25.69 14.34
CA GLU A 15 -27.68 24.63 13.75
C GLU A 15 -27.73 24.95 12.26
N ALA A 16 -26.74 25.73 11.80
CA ALA A 16 -26.42 25.81 10.40
C ALA A 16 -26.21 24.37 9.98
N HIS A 17 -27.24 23.77 9.37
CA HIS A 17 -27.13 22.48 8.72
C HIS A 17 -26.03 22.68 7.69
N ALA A 18 -24.82 22.26 8.04
CA ALA A 18 -23.70 22.24 7.12
C ALA A 18 -24.21 21.47 5.91
N SER A 19 -24.41 22.18 4.80
CA SER A 19 -24.92 21.58 3.58
C SER A 19 -23.99 20.42 3.26
N ASP A 20 -24.55 19.22 3.07
CA ASP A 20 -23.77 18.04 2.74
C ASP A 20 -23.06 18.29 1.40
N ILE A 21 -21.77 18.62 1.46
CA ILE A 21 -20.94 18.85 0.28
C ILE A 21 -20.67 17.49 -0.37
N MET A 22 -21.26 17.28 -1.54
CA MET A 22 -21.07 16.08 -2.34
C MET A 22 -20.00 16.32 -3.41
N LYS A 23 -19.07 15.39 -3.58
CA LYS A 23 -18.03 15.43 -4.62
C LYS A 23 -17.81 14.04 -5.20
N ARG A 24 -17.36 13.98 -6.45
CA ARG A 24 -16.98 12.73 -7.11
C ARG A 24 -15.66 12.22 -6.54
N ALA A 25 -15.64 10.96 -6.12
CA ALA A 25 -14.45 10.26 -5.65
C ALA A 25 -14.37 8.87 -6.27
N VAL A 26 -13.16 8.33 -6.42
CA VAL A 26 -12.95 6.94 -6.83
C VAL A 26 -13.17 6.02 -5.64
N VAL A 27 -14.14 5.12 -5.71
CA VAL A 27 -14.47 4.15 -4.67
C VAL A 27 -14.43 2.71 -5.23
N ARG A 28 -14.58 1.71 -4.35
CA ARG A 28 -14.73 0.30 -4.75
C ARG A 28 -16.20 -0.10 -4.81
N ASP A 29 -16.60 -0.74 -5.90
CA ASP A 29 -17.89 -1.45 -5.98
C ASP A 29 -17.82 -2.82 -5.26
N ASP A 30 -18.95 -3.53 -5.20
CA ASP A 30 -19.06 -4.88 -4.61
C ASP A 30 -18.16 -5.92 -5.31
N ASN A 31 -17.79 -5.67 -6.56
CA ASN A 31 -16.90 -6.51 -7.37
C ASN A 31 -15.41 -6.12 -7.23
N PHE A 32 -15.11 -5.15 -6.36
CA PHE A 32 -13.78 -4.59 -6.14
C PHE A 32 -13.21 -3.84 -7.35
N ASN A 33 -14.05 -3.40 -8.29
CA ASN A 33 -13.66 -2.51 -9.37
C ASN A 33 -13.61 -1.07 -8.85
N ALA A 34 -12.73 -0.26 -9.42
CA ALA A 34 -12.72 1.18 -9.16
C ALA A 34 -13.86 1.83 -9.96
N VAL A 35 -14.69 2.62 -9.28
CA VAL A 35 -15.81 3.37 -9.89
C VAL A 35 -15.82 4.79 -9.33
N ILE A 36 -16.26 5.76 -10.13
CA ILE A 36 -16.45 7.14 -9.66
C ILE A 36 -17.87 7.25 -9.12
N HIS A 37 -18.01 7.75 -7.89
CA HIS A 37 -19.30 7.95 -7.23
C HIS A 37 -19.33 9.29 -6.49
N ASP A 38 -20.51 9.91 -6.36
CA ASP A 38 -20.69 11.07 -5.49
C ASP A 38 -20.67 10.62 -4.04
N VAL A 39 -19.77 11.21 -3.25
CA VAL A 39 -19.61 10.91 -1.82
C VAL A 39 -19.69 12.18 -1.01
N LYS A 40 -20.18 12.05 0.22
CA LYS A 40 -20.23 13.14 1.19
C LYS A 40 -18.83 13.44 1.71
N MET A 41 -18.47 14.72 1.75
CA MET A 41 -17.20 15.19 2.29
C MET A 41 -17.35 15.58 3.76
N ASP A 42 -17.25 14.58 4.63
CA ASP A 42 -17.38 14.78 6.08
C ASP A 42 -16.23 15.62 6.67
N ASN A 43 -16.51 16.32 7.77
CA ASN A 43 -15.53 17.10 8.54
C ASN A 43 -14.88 18.28 7.82
N LEU A 44 -15.41 18.72 6.67
CA LEU A 44 -14.93 19.95 6.03
C LEU A 44 -15.14 21.15 6.95
N THR A 45 -14.18 22.06 6.94
CA THR A 45 -14.25 23.36 7.62
C THR A 45 -14.39 24.52 6.65
N SER A 46 -14.22 24.25 5.34
CA SER A 46 -14.44 25.17 4.24
C SER A 46 -15.52 24.62 3.29
N ASP A 47 -16.32 25.51 2.74
CA ASP A 47 -17.31 25.28 1.68
C ASP A 47 -16.74 25.47 0.27
N GLU A 48 -15.48 25.90 0.15
CA GLU A 48 -14.81 26.19 -1.11
C GLU A 48 -13.55 25.36 -1.36
N THR A 49 -12.97 24.72 -0.33
CA THR A 49 -11.70 24.00 -0.43
C THR A 49 -11.72 22.66 0.28
N PHE A 50 -10.79 21.76 -0.07
CA PHE A 50 -10.55 20.49 0.61
C PHE A 50 -9.74 20.67 1.91
N GLU A 51 -10.20 21.59 2.76
CA GLU A 51 -9.70 21.81 4.12
C GLU A 51 -10.77 21.39 5.13
N GLY A 52 -10.42 20.39 5.94
CA GLY A 52 -11.28 19.88 7.00
C GLY A 52 -10.57 19.77 8.33
N LYS A 53 -11.30 19.34 9.36
CA LYS A 53 -10.81 19.25 10.73
C LYS A 53 -9.54 18.40 10.89
N TYR A 54 -9.43 17.33 10.10
CA TYR A 54 -8.38 16.32 10.27
C TYR A 54 -7.37 16.28 9.13
N PHE A 55 -7.77 16.73 7.94
CA PHE A 55 -6.94 16.67 6.74
C PHE A 55 -7.06 17.97 5.97
N LYS A 56 -5.94 18.39 5.39
CA LYS A 56 -5.88 19.49 4.44
C LYS A 56 -5.18 19.01 3.18
N ILE A 57 -5.90 18.98 2.06
CA ILE A 57 -5.33 18.52 0.78
C ILE A 57 -4.75 19.72 0.04
N VAL A 58 -3.46 19.67 -0.29
CA VAL A 58 -2.73 20.74 -0.98
C VAL A 58 -2.02 20.20 -2.24
N LYS A 59 -1.73 21.07 -3.20
CA LYS A 59 -1.02 20.70 -4.43
C LYS A 59 0.49 20.92 -4.29
N GLY A 60 1.29 19.90 -4.59
CA GLY A 60 2.75 19.98 -4.58
C GLY A 60 3.31 20.55 -3.27
N LYS A 61 4.15 21.58 -3.38
CA LYS A 61 4.76 22.28 -2.23
C LYS A 61 3.89 23.41 -1.66
N ASP A 62 2.73 23.68 -2.26
CA ASP A 62 1.85 24.75 -1.81
C ASP A 62 1.27 24.42 -0.42
N ASN A 63 0.85 25.45 0.31
CA ASN A 63 0.19 25.30 1.61
C ASN A 63 -1.28 25.73 1.58
N GLU A 64 -1.77 26.13 0.41
CA GLU A 64 -3.19 26.44 0.18
C GLU A 64 -3.94 25.15 -0.16
N ALA A 65 -5.15 25.01 0.42
CA ALA A 65 -5.98 23.85 0.14
C ALA A 65 -6.48 23.89 -1.30
N VAL A 66 -6.55 22.71 -1.93
CA VAL A 66 -7.13 22.56 -3.27
C VAL A 66 -8.58 23.08 -3.26
N ARG A 67 -8.91 23.93 -4.23
CA ARG A 67 -10.24 24.53 -4.35
C ARG A 67 -11.23 23.61 -5.05
N PHE A 68 -12.51 23.80 -4.76
CA PHE A 68 -13.62 23.09 -5.40
C PHE A 68 -13.91 23.52 -6.83
N ASP A 69 -13.27 24.59 -7.30
CA ASP A 69 -13.33 25.12 -8.67
C ASP A 69 -12.02 24.86 -9.46
N ASP A 70 -11.08 24.06 -8.91
CA ASP A 70 -9.87 23.63 -9.61
C ASP A 70 -10.21 22.69 -10.79
N THR A 71 -9.22 22.22 -11.54
CA THR A 71 -9.40 21.26 -12.63
C THR A 71 -10.09 19.98 -12.16
N GLU A 72 -10.90 19.36 -13.02
CA GLU A 72 -11.65 18.14 -12.71
C GLU A 72 -10.77 17.00 -12.17
N ASP A 73 -9.59 16.81 -12.76
CA ASP A 73 -8.61 15.80 -12.37
C ASP A 73 -8.04 16.06 -10.97
N MET A 74 -7.72 17.33 -10.67
CA MET A 74 -7.26 17.74 -9.34
C MET A 74 -8.37 17.58 -8.29
N GLN A 75 -9.61 17.99 -8.62
CA GLN A 75 -10.75 17.79 -7.74
C GLN A 75 -10.98 16.32 -7.43
N LEU A 76 -10.88 15.44 -8.43
CA LEU A 76 -11.06 13.99 -8.25
C LEU A 76 -9.99 13.40 -7.32
N ARG A 77 -8.71 13.78 -7.47
CA ARG A 77 -7.62 13.36 -6.55
C ARG A 77 -7.87 13.87 -5.14
N ALA A 78 -8.20 15.14 -4.99
CA ALA A 78 -8.41 15.75 -3.68
C ALA A 78 -9.63 15.17 -2.96
N ALA A 79 -10.75 15.01 -3.67
CA ALA A 79 -11.94 14.34 -3.18
C ALA A 79 -11.69 12.89 -2.76
N THR A 80 -11.01 12.12 -3.62
CA THR A 80 -10.71 10.70 -3.36
C THR A 80 -9.82 10.53 -2.14
N THR A 81 -8.70 11.26 -2.06
CA THR A 81 -7.80 11.22 -0.91
C THR A 81 -8.49 11.68 0.37
N TYR A 82 -9.18 12.81 0.34
CA TYR A 82 -9.89 13.35 1.50
C TYR A 82 -10.93 12.37 2.07
N TYR A 83 -11.78 11.82 1.20
CA TYR A 83 -12.82 10.86 1.58
C TYR A 83 -12.23 9.61 2.22
N HIS A 84 -11.24 8.99 1.55
CA HIS A 84 -10.65 7.74 2.03
C HIS A 84 -9.80 7.91 3.28
N LEU A 85 -9.13 9.05 3.46
CA LEU A 85 -8.41 9.36 4.70
C LEU A 85 -9.36 9.54 5.89
N ASN A 86 -10.50 10.22 5.70
CA ASN A 86 -11.53 10.31 6.75
C ASN A 86 -12.08 8.93 7.12
N LYS A 87 -12.34 8.06 6.13
CA LYS A 87 -12.77 6.68 6.38
C LYS A 87 -11.73 5.87 7.14
N ALA A 88 -10.45 5.97 6.77
CA ALA A 88 -9.34 5.29 7.46
C ALA A 88 -9.21 5.80 8.90
N ARG A 89 -9.26 7.12 9.10
CA ARG A 89 -9.25 7.73 10.41
C ARG A 89 -10.39 7.22 11.29
N GLN A 90 -11.61 7.22 10.75
CA GLN A 90 -12.78 6.75 11.47
C GLN A 90 -12.62 5.29 11.90
N TYR A 91 -12.10 4.42 11.03
CA TYR A 91 -11.80 3.04 11.38
C TYR A 91 -10.87 2.93 12.60
N PHE A 92 -9.77 3.69 12.63
CA PHE A 92 -8.83 3.65 13.75
C PHE A 92 -9.42 4.23 15.04
N VAL A 93 -10.26 5.27 14.97
CA VAL A 93 -10.91 5.85 16.16
C VAL A 93 -12.02 4.94 16.69
N ASP A 94 -12.90 4.48 15.81
CA ASP A 94 -14.14 3.82 16.19
C ASP A 94 -13.98 2.31 16.35
N ILE A 95 -13.15 1.67 15.53
CA ILE A 95 -12.97 0.22 15.54
C ILE A 95 -11.70 -0.15 16.30
N ALA A 96 -10.55 0.44 15.95
CA ALA A 96 -9.28 0.14 16.63
C ALA A 96 -9.12 0.87 17.98
N LYS A 97 -10.00 1.81 18.31
CA LYS A 97 -9.99 2.59 19.56
C LYS A 97 -8.64 3.28 19.82
N SER A 98 -7.98 3.76 18.78
CA SER A 98 -6.68 4.43 18.89
C SER A 98 -6.84 5.86 19.41
N ASP A 99 -6.48 6.06 20.69
CA ASP A 99 -6.40 7.39 21.30
C ASP A 99 -5.34 8.27 20.64
N TYR A 100 -4.24 7.66 20.17
CA TYR A 100 -3.22 8.36 19.40
C TYR A 100 -3.84 9.00 18.16
N VAL A 101 -4.52 8.20 17.32
CA VAL A 101 -5.17 8.69 16.10
C VAL A 101 -6.23 9.73 16.44
N LYS A 102 -7.04 9.51 17.47
CA LYS A 102 -8.07 10.47 17.91
C LYS A 102 -7.49 11.88 18.16
N ASN A 103 -6.30 11.95 18.75
CA ASN A 103 -5.63 13.20 19.13
C ASN A 103 -4.59 13.71 18.12
N LEU A 104 -4.48 13.08 16.94
CA LEU A 104 -3.58 13.57 15.89
C LEU A 104 -3.94 15.01 15.48
N PRO A 105 -2.92 15.87 15.28
CA PRO A 105 -3.13 17.16 14.64
C PRO A 105 -3.61 16.98 13.19
N GLN A 106 -4.08 18.06 12.58
CA GLN A 106 -4.45 18.05 11.16
C GLN A 106 -3.23 17.62 10.31
N ILE A 107 -3.44 16.64 9.42
CA ILE A 107 -2.40 16.12 8.52
C ILE A 107 -2.48 16.85 7.19
N ILE A 108 -1.34 17.33 6.70
CA ILE A 108 -1.23 17.89 5.36
C ILE A 108 -1.05 16.75 4.36
N VAL A 109 -1.89 16.72 3.34
CA VAL A 109 -1.86 15.71 2.30
C VAL A 109 -1.49 16.39 0.99
N ARG A 110 -0.32 16.06 0.47
CA ARG A 110 0.23 16.69 -0.75
C ARG A 110 -0.06 15.79 -1.94
N VAL A 111 -0.84 16.28 -2.90
CA VAL A 111 -1.05 15.60 -4.20
C VAL A 111 -0.18 16.24 -5.28
N GLU A 112 0.23 15.45 -6.27
CA GLU A 112 1.12 15.89 -7.36
C GLU A 112 2.50 16.41 -6.92
N LEU A 113 3.00 15.94 -5.77
CA LEU A 113 4.33 16.32 -5.30
C LEU A 113 5.41 15.53 -6.04
N ILE A 114 6.37 16.21 -6.68
CA ILE A 114 7.48 15.57 -7.41
C ILE A 114 8.78 15.40 -6.60
N ASN A 115 8.90 16.11 -5.48
CA ASN A 115 10.11 16.26 -4.68
C ASN A 115 10.45 15.05 -3.80
N VAL A 116 11.70 14.63 -3.71
CA VAL A 116 12.09 13.59 -2.74
C VAL A 116 12.03 14.14 -1.31
N PHE A 117 11.70 13.29 -0.33
CA PHE A 117 11.73 13.69 1.07
C PHE A 117 13.17 13.89 1.56
N ASN A 118 13.40 14.94 2.35
CA ASN A 118 14.66 15.16 3.04
C ASN A 118 14.38 15.53 4.49
N GLU A 119 14.97 14.81 5.43
CA GLU A 119 14.72 14.98 6.87
C GLU A 119 15.09 16.37 7.39
N ILE A 120 16.07 17.04 6.79
CA ILE A 120 16.50 18.40 7.17
C ILE A 120 15.75 19.44 6.32
N GLY A 121 15.63 19.16 5.03
CA GLY A 121 15.17 20.09 4.01
C GLY A 121 13.66 20.14 3.82
N HIS A 122 12.91 19.20 4.41
CA HIS A 122 11.54 18.80 4.07
C HIS A 122 11.44 18.25 2.64
N PHE A 123 11.75 19.09 1.65
CA PHE A 123 11.79 18.77 0.24
C PHE A 123 13.24 18.77 -0.27
N ALA A 124 13.58 17.75 -1.06
CA ALA A 124 14.79 17.71 -1.86
C ALA A 124 14.45 17.66 -3.35
N ASN A 125 15.50 17.76 -4.17
CA ASN A 125 15.48 17.44 -5.59
C ASN A 125 14.68 18.41 -6.48
N ASP A 126 14.66 19.72 -6.16
CA ASP A 126 14.16 20.74 -7.11
C ASP A 126 14.94 20.72 -8.45
N ASN A 127 16.17 20.19 -8.46
CA ASN A 127 17.05 20.11 -9.64
C ASN A 127 17.32 18.68 -10.16
N LEU A 128 16.62 17.64 -9.66
CA LEU A 128 16.84 16.24 -10.07
C LEU A 128 15.58 15.60 -10.68
N ASN A 129 15.70 14.35 -11.14
CA ASN A 129 14.62 13.61 -11.79
C ASN A 129 13.37 13.48 -10.89
N PRO A 130 12.19 13.92 -11.36
CA PRO A 130 10.96 13.88 -10.58
C PRO A 130 10.56 12.45 -10.21
N GLN A 131 9.99 12.30 -9.03
CA GLN A 131 9.41 11.04 -8.57
C GLN A 131 7.95 10.94 -9.02
N PHE A 132 7.55 9.74 -9.46
CA PHE A 132 6.21 9.47 -9.95
C PHE A 132 5.67 8.20 -9.32
N ASN A 133 4.35 8.00 -9.42
CA ASN A 133 3.73 6.68 -9.26
C ASN A 133 3.92 6.03 -7.88
N ASN A 134 4.13 6.83 -6.84
CA ASN A 134 4.32 6.35 -5.48
C ASN A 134 3.46 7.15 -4.49
N ALA A 135 3.34 6.64 -3.27
CA ALA A 135 2.92 7.42 -2.13
C ALA A 135 3.99 7.33 -1.03
N LEU A 136 3.97 8.27 -0.09
CA LEU A 136 4.93 8.29 1.01
C LEU A 136 4.31 8.99 2.22
N THR A 137 4.42 8.35 3.37
CA THR A 137 4.16 8.98 4.66
C THR A 137 5.43 9.65 5.17
N VAL A 138 5.35 10.94 5.49
CA VAL A 138 6.48 11.76 5.91
C VAL A 138 6.37 12.07 7.40
N PRO A 139 7.40 11.76 8.21
CA PRO A 139 7.39 12.09 9.62
C PRO A 139 7.44 13.61 9.84
N ALA A 140 6.94 14.03 11.00
CA ALA A 140 7.09 15.42 11.45
C ALA A 140 8.58 15.78 11.57
N GLY A 141 8.93 17.01 11.21
CA GLY A 141 10.29 17.52 11.25
C GLY A 141 10.39 18.85 11.97
N LYS A 142 11.55 19.07 12.60
CA LYS A 142 11.82 20.30 13.37
C LYS A 142 12.07 21.53 12.49
N GLY A 143 12.18 21.35 11.18
CA GLY A 143 12.66 22.40 10.29
C GLY A 143 14.16 22.61 10.40
N TYR A 144 14.64 23.57 9.62
CA TYR A 144 16.02 24.04 9.67
C TYR A 144 16.05 25.56 9.54
N PRO A 145 15.94 26.29 10.68
CA PRO A 145 15.87 27.76 10.70
C PRO A 145 17.00 28.47 9.95
N PRO A 146 18.28 28.02 9.98
CA PRO A 146 19.35 28.66 9.20
C PRO A 146 19.13 28.67 7.68
N LYS A 147 18.21 27.86 7.16
CA LYS A 147 17.82 27.83 5.75
C LYS A 147 16.37 28.28 5.53
N ASN A 148 15.74 28.91 6.53
CA ASN A 148 14.34 29.33 6.51
C ASN A 148 13.36 28.17 6.25
N ILE A 149 13.69 26.97 6.73
CA ILE A 149 12.82 25.80 6.59
C ILE A 149 12.01 25.69 7.90
N PRO A 150 10.69 25.95 7.87
CA PRO A 150 9.85 25.86 9.06
C PRO A 150 9.72 24.40 9.53
N PRO A 151 9.33 24.15 10.79
CA PRO A 151 8.89 22.82 11.20
C PRO A 151 7.65 22.39 10.41
N TRP A 152 7.47 21.08 10.26
CA TRP A 152 6.29 20.48 9.64
C TRP A 152 5.75 19.35 10.51
N ASN A 153 4.44 19.12 10.44
CA ASN A 153 3.78 17.97 11.07
C ASN A 153 3.89 16.73 10.18
N ILE A 154 3.28 15.61 10.58
CA ILE A 154 3.15 14.43 9.73
C ILE A 154 2.41 14.80 8.44
N GLU A 155 2.93 14.35 7.31
CA GLU A 155 2.32 14.56 5.99
C GLU A 155 2.15 13.24 5.23
N ILE A 156 1.23 13.19 4.27
CA ILE A 156 1.10 12.08 3.31
C ILE A 156 1.25 12.65 1.91
N TRP A 157 2.16 12.08 1.13
CA TRP A 157 2.53 12.57 -0.20
C TRP A 157 2.10 11.58 -1.26
N PHE A 158 1.30 12.03 -2.22
CA PHE A 158 0.95 11.30 -3.43
C PHE A 158 1.65 11.92 -4.63
N ARG A 159 2.43 11.10 -5.34
CA ARG A 159 3.18 11.53 -6.53
C ARG A 159 2.25 11.68 -7.73
N PRO A 160 2.57 12.56 -8.70
CA PRO A 160 1.77 12.67 -9.91
C PRO A 160 1.83 11.36 -10.71
N SER A 161 0.77 11.15 -11.50
CA SER A 161 0.72 10.02 -12.42
C SER A 161 1.76 10.18 -13.51
N LYS A 162 2.52 9.12 -13.78
CA LYS A 162 3.35 8.99 -14.98
C LYS A 162 2.70 7.99 -15.90
N GLU A 163 2.45 8.44 -17.12
CA GLU A 163 2.14 7.55 -18.24
C GLU A 163 3.37 6.70 -18.50
N ILE A 164 3.17 5.39 -18.43
CA ILE A 164 4.22 4.45 -18.80
C ILE A 164 3.82 3.80 -20.11
N ASN A 165 4.61 4.05 -21.15
CA ASN A 165 4.50 3.30 -22.39
C ASN A 165 5.22 1.96 -22.19
N ILE A 166 4.57 0.84 -22.52
CA ILE A 166 5.22 -0.48 -22.47
C ILE A 166 6.51 -0.49 -23.32
N LYS A 167 6.57 0.32 -24.38
CA LYS A 167 7.75 0.46 -25.23
C LYS A 167 8.95 1.07 -24.48
N ASP A 168 8.72 1.91 -23.48
CA ASP A 168 9.80 2.53 -22.69
C ASP A 168 10.50 1.49 -21.80
N PHE A 169 9.80 0.42 -21.41
CA PHE A 169 10.39 -0.73 -20.69
C PHE A 169 11.20 -1.66 -21.60
N GLN A 170 11.11 -1.54 -22.93
CA GLN A 170 11.88 -2.37 -23.85
C GLN A 170 13.30 -1.81 -24.10
N GLY A 171 13.57 -0.55 -23.74
CA GLY A 171 14.84 0.13 -24.02
C GLY A 171 15.80 0.34 -22.84
N SER A 172 15.36 0.13 -21.59
CA SER A 172 16.22 0.32 -20.41
C SER A 172 16.88 -0.99 -19.96
N VAL A 173 18.20 -0.99 -20.03
CA VAL A 173 19.15 -2.01 -19.56
C VAL A 173 18.89 -2.39 -18.08
N ASP A 174 18.99 -3.68 -17.75
CA ASP A 174 19.05 -4.31 -16.41
C ASP A 174 17.77 -4.53 -15.56
N ARG A 175 16.67 -5.05 -16.13
CA ARG A 175 15.81 -6.12 -15.56
C ARG A 175 14.63 -6.47 -16.50
N PRO A 176 14.04 -7.67 -16.42
CA PRO A 176 13.59 -8.38 -17.61
C PRO A 176 12.29 -7.80 -18.16
N SER A 177 12.37 -7.26 -19.38
CA SER A 177 11.24 -7.30 -20.30
C SER A 177 10.73 -8.74 -20.40
N VAL A 178 9.50 -8.99 -20.87
CA VAL A 178 9.06 -10.37 -21.17
C VAL A 178 10.09 -11.08 -22.05
N LYS A 179 10.75 -10.34 -22.95
CA LYS A 179 11.93 -10.78 -23.70
C LYS A 179 13.13 -11.11 -22.80
N GLY A 180 13.47 -10.29 -21.81
CA GLY A 180 14.49 -10.59 -20.79
C GLY A 180 14.16 -11.83 -19.93
N ALA A 181 12.91 -12.01 -19.51
CA ALA A 181 12.48 -13.16 -18.72
C ALA A 181 12.45 -14.44 -19.56
N ILE A 182 12.05 -14.33 -20.84
CA ILE A 182 12.13 -15.41 -21.83
C ILE A 182 13.59 -15.68 -22.21
N VAL A 183 14.46 -14.67 -22.28
CA VAL A 183 15.90 -14.82 -22.53
C VAL A 183 16.59 -15.46 -21.34
N ASP A 184 16.25 -15.08 -20.10
CA ASP A 184 16.76 -15.69 -18.87
C ASP A 184 16.25 -17.12 -18.72
N PHE A 185 14.97 -17.37 -19.03
CA PHE A 185 14.41 -18.71 -19.11
C PHE A 185 15.06 -19.53 -20.23
N ARG A 186 15.27 -18.95 -21.41
CA ARG A 186 15.97 -19.58 -22.56
C ARG A 186 17.41 -19.90 -22.19
N ASN A 187 18.12 -18.96 -21.58
CA ASN A 187 19.50 -19.14 -21.14
C ASN A 187 19.56 -20.19 -20.02
N GLN A 188 18.65 -20.17 -19.03
CA GLN A 188 18.57 -21.22 -18.00
C GLN A 188 18.20 -22.58 -18.59
N THR A 189 17.26 -22.65 -19.53
CA THR A 189 16.83 -23.91 -20.15
C THR A 189 17.92 -24.47 -21.05
N HIS A 190 18.60 -23.63 -21.85
CA HIS A 190 19.77 -24.06 -22.61
C HIS A 190 20.97 -24.38 -21.72
N MET A 191 21.20 -23.71 -20.59
CA MET A 191 22.35 -24.03 -19.72
C MET A 191 22.11 -25.27 -18.88
N THR A 192 20.88 -25.53 -18.45
CA THR A 192 20.52 -26.80 -17.81
C THR A 192 20.64 -27.94 -18.82
N ASN A 193 20.08 -27.79 -20.02
CA ASN A 193 20.15 -28.80 -21.07
C ASN A 193 21.59 -29.00 -21.60
N PHE A 194 22.39 -27.94 -21.71
CA PHE A 194 23.80 -28.00 -22.11
C PHE A 194 24.67 -28.59 -21.00
N LYS A 195 24.43 -28.26 -19.73
CA LYS A 195 25.13 -28.92 -18.61
C LYS A 195 24.81 -30.40 -18.54
N GLN A 196 23.55 -30.78 -18.79
CA GLN A 196 23.12 -32.17 -18.81
C GLN A 196 23.73 -32.93 -20.00
N PHE A 197 23.71 -32.33 -21.19
CA PHE A 197 24.40 -32.84 -22.38
C PHE A 197 25.92 -32.97 -22.19
N MET A 198 26.58 -31.94 -21.64
CA MET A 198 28.02 -31.96 -21.36
C MET A 198 28.37 -32.97 -20.27
N THR A 199 27.50 -33.17 -19.27
CA THR A 199 27.70 -34.17 -18.22
C THR A 199 27.54 -35.58 -18.78
N GLU A 200 26.59 -35.82 -19.67
CA GLU A 200 26.41 -37.11 -20.39
C GLU A 200 27.57 -37.38 -21.36
N LEU A 201 28.06 -36.35 -22.05
CA LEU A 201 29.20 -36.43 -22.97
C LEU A 201 30.52 -36.70 -22.23
N LEU A 202 30.75 -36.03 -21.10
CA LEU A 202 31.98 -36.15 -20.30
C LEU A 202 31.99 -37.39 -19.40
N SER A 203 30.82 -37.94 -19.04
CA SER A 203 30.73 -39.19 -18.28
C SER A 203 30.87 -40.45 -19.15
N GLY A 204 31.09 -40.30 -20.46
CA GLY A 204 31.31 -41.42 -21.38
C GLY A 204 30.07 -42.28 -21.63
N GLY A 205 28.87 -41.75 -21.35
CA GLY A 205 27.61 -42.42 -21.63
C GLY A 205 27.38 -42.47 -23.15
N SER A 206 27.18 -43.66 -23.69
CA SER A 206 26.78 -43.82 -25.09
C SER A 206 25.42 -43.14 -25.32
N ILE A 207 25.40 -42.08 -26.12
CA ILE A 207 24.18 -41.35 -26.52
C ILE A 207 23.43 -42.24 -27.51
N SER A 208 22.72 -43.25 -27.01
CA SER A 208 22.03 -44.25 -27.83
C SER A 208 20.50 -44.19 -27.76
N ASP A 209 19.93 -43.15 -27.13
CA ASP A 209 18.47 -42.92 -27.10
C ASP A 209 18.05 -41.73 -27.99
N PRO A 210 17.59 -41.98 -29.23
CA PRO A 210 17.09 -40.96 -30.16
C PRO A 210 15.91 -40.15 -29.61
N SER A 211 15.18 -40.67 -28.61
CA SER A 211 14.00 -40.00 -28.05
C SER A 211 14.38 -38.77 -27.21
N SER A 212 15.56 -38.78 -26.58
CA SER A 212 16.09 -37.66 -25.80
C SER A 212 16.53 -36.50 -26.71
N VAL A 213 17.16 -36.81 -27.84
CA VAL A 213 17.55 -35.83 -28.87
C VAL A 213 16.31 -35.19 -29.52
N MET A 214 15.27 -35.99 -29.81
CA MET A 214 14.05 -35.48 -30.44
C MET A 214 13.23 -34.58 -29.50
N ARG A 215 13.22 -34.86 -28.19
CA ARG A 215 12.61 -33.96 -27.19
C ARG A 215 13.35 -32.64 -27.05
N LEU A 216 14.68 -32.65 -27.21
CA LEU A 216 15.52 -31.45 -27.17
C LEU A 216 15.27 -30.54 -28.38
N VAL A 217 15.14 -31.11 -29.57
CA VAL A 217 14.83 -30.37 -30.81
C VAL A 217 13.37 -29.87 -30.81
N GLY A 218 12.42 -30.69 -30.37
CA GLY A 218 11.00 -30.32 -30.30
C GLY A 218 10.70 -29.20 -29.30
N SER A 219 11.36 -29.20 -28.13
CA SER A 219 11.22 -28.11 -27.16
C SER A 219 11.86 -26.80 -27.64
N SER A 220 12.97 -26.88 -28.39
CA SER A 220 13.61 -25.70 -28.99
C SER A 220 12.73 -25.04 -30.06
N LEU A 221 12.02 -25.81 -30.89
CA LEU A 221 11.09 -25.28 -31.89
C LEU A 221 9.85 -24.62 -31.27
N LEU A 222 9.30 -25.20 -30.19
CA LEU A 222 8.17 -24.60 -29.47
C LEU A 222 8.57 -23.28 -28.79
N ILE A 223 9.77 -23.20 -28.22
CA ILE A 223 10.29 -21.97 -27.62
C ILE A 223 10.51 -20.89 -28.68
N GLU A 224 11.04 -21.26 -29.86
CA GLU A 224 11.25 -20.32 -30.96
C GLU A 224 9.92 -19.82 -31.57
N ALA A 225 8.91 -20.69 -31.66
CA ALA A 225 7.56 -20.31 -32.09
C ALA A 225 6.88 -19.36 -31.09
N VAL A 226 7.05 -19.59 -29.78
CA VAL A 226 6.59 -18.67 -28.73
C VAL A 226 7.34 -17.33 -28.82
N TYR A 227 8.63 -17.36 -29.15
CA TYR A 227 9.44 -16.15 -29.33
C TYR A 227 8.98 -15.31 -30.54
N GLN A 228 8.82 -15.91 -31.72
CA GLN A 228 8.36 -15.20 -32.92
C GLN A 228 6.91 -14.71 -32.82
N SER A 229 6.05 -15.42 -32.09
CA SER A 229 4.68 -14.98 -31.82
C SER A 229 4.57 -13.93 -30.71
N SER A 230 5.60 -13.79 -29.86
CA SER A 230 5.61 -12.81 -28.77
C SER A 230 5.66 -11.37 -29.25
N ASP A 231 6.33 -11.08 -30.37
CA ASP A 231 6.37 -9.73 -30.96
C ASP A 231 4.98 -9.31 -31.47
N ILE A 232 4.28 -10.20 -32.18
CA ILE A 232 2.91 -9.98 -32.68
C ILE A 232 1.90 -9.87 -31.53
N ALA A 233 2.01 -10.74 -30.51
CA ALA A 233 1.17 -10.67 -29.33
C ALA A 233 1.44 -9.37 -28.54
N SER A 234 2.71 -8.98 -28.38
CA SER A 234 3.06 -7.74 -27.69
C SER A 234 2.54 -6.52 -28.43
N GLU A 235 2.51 -6.50 -29.77
CA GLU A 235 1.95 -5.40 -30.55
C GLU A 235 0.42 -5.29 -30.38
N PHE A 236 -0.28 -6.42 -30.28
CA PHE A 236 -1.72 -6.46 -29.98
C PHE A 236 -2.06 -6.11 -28.52
N PHE A 237 -1.17 -6.37 -27.56
CA PHE A 237 -1.36 -6.07 -26.13
C PHE A 237 -0.72 -4.74 -25.66
N SER A 238 0.16 -4.12 -26.46
CA SER A 238 0.94 -2.91 -26.10
C SER A 238 0.24 -1.58 -26.36
N ARG A 239 -0.98 -1.57 -26.93
CA ARG A 239 -1.76 -0.33 -27.14
C ARG A 239 -2.31 0.29 -25.85
N LYS A 240 -2.04 -0.28 -24.67
CA LYS A 240 -2.51 0.27 -23.40
C LYS A 240 -1.41 1.13 -22.78
N ILE A 241 -1.57 2.44 -22.86
CA ILE A 241 -0.88 3.38 -21.97
C ILE A 241 -1.47 3.14 -20.59
N TYR A 242 -0.61 2.94 -19.59
CA TYR A 242 -1.03 2.80 -18.21
C TYR A 242 -0.65 4.06 -17.45
N ARG A 243 -1.61 4.62 -16.71
CA ARG A 243 -1.37 5.68 -15.74
C ARG A 243 -1.34 5.04 -14.37
N LEU A 244 -0.35 5.38 -13.55
CA LEU A 244 -0.35 4.98 -12.15
C LEU A 244 -0.60 6.21 -11.29
N ASP A 245 -1.78 6.32 -10.70
CA ASP A 245 -2.16 7.44 -9.85
C ASP A 245 -2.49 6.95 -8.44
N SER A 246 -1.51 7.02 -7.54
CA SER A 246 -1.66 6.51 -6.17
C SER A 246 -2.72 7.27 -5.37
N ALA A 247 -2.99 8.53 -5.70
CA ALA A 247 -4.05 9.34 -5.08
C ALA A 247 -5.46 8.87 -5.46
N LEU A 248 -5.59 8.00 -6.48
CA LEU A 248 -6.85 7.44 -6.94
C LEU A 248 -7.03 5.97 -6.55
N VAL A 249 -6.13 5.41 -5.74
CA VAL A 249 -6.19 4.00 -5.28
C VAL A 249 -6.53 3.96 -3.79
N PRO A 250 -7.78 3.63 -3.40
CA PRO A 250 -8.22 3.65 -2.00
C PRO A 250 -7.31 2.87 -1.05
N GLU A 251 -6.83 1.70 -1.48
CA GLU A 251 -5.99 0.86 -0.61
C GLU A 251 -4.61 1.44 -0.37
N ILE A 252 -4.05 2.20 -1.31
CA ILE A 252 -2.78 2.92 -1.09
C ILE A 252 -3.01 4.06 -0.09
N ILE A 253 -4.12 4.79 -0.22
CA ILE A 253 -4.48 5.85 0.73
C ILE A 253 -4.62 5.29 2.15
N TYR A 254 -5.30 4.15 2.30
CA TYR A 254 -5.45 3.49 3.60
C TYR A 254 -4.11 2.96 4.14
N HIS A 255 -3.23 2.45 3.27
CA HIS A 255 -1.90 1.99 3.64
C HIS A 255 -1.06 3.13 4.21
N GLU A 256 -0.98 4.27 3.51
CA GLU A 256 -0.26 5.44 4.02
C GLU A 256 -0.83 5.96 5.34
N PHE A 257 -2.16 6.04 5.47
CA PHE A 257 -2.75 6.43 6.75
C PHE A 257 -2.47 5.42 7.86
N SER A 258 -2.34 4.13 7.53
CA SER A 258 -2.02 3.09 8.52
C SER A 258 -0.59 3.27 9.04
N HIS A 259 0.37 3.67 8.21
CA HIS A 259 1.70 4.09 8.67
C HIS A 259 1.60 5.23 9.68
N VAL A 260 0.81 6.28 9.37
CA VAL A 260 0.57 7.38 10.33
C VAL A 260 -0.02 6.85 11.62
N ALA A 261 -1.07 6.04 11.56
CA ALA A 261 -1.79 5.53 12.73
C ALA A 261 -0.93 4.65 13.63
N LEU A 262 0.07 3.98 13.08
CA LEU A 262 0.99 3.09 13.79
C LEU A 262 2.29 3.81 14.23
N SER A 263 2.46 5.09 13.87
CA SER A 263 3.71 5.81 14.09
C SER A 263 4.05 6.13 15.55
N ASN A 264 3.12 5.89 16.47
CA ASN A 264 3.37 5.90 17.91
C ASN A 264 4.06 4.63 18.42
N HIS A 265 4.17 3.60 17.58
CA HIS A 265 4.78 2.30 17.90
C HIS A 265 5.95 1.96 16.97
N MET A 266 5.85 2.31 15.68
CA MET A 266 6.85 2.01 14.65
C MET A 266 7.27 3.28 13.92
N GLU A 267 8.56 3.54 13.77
CA GLU A 267 9.02 4.76 13.11
C GLU A 267 8.70 4.77 11.61
N LEU A 268 8.29 5.93 11.10
CA LEU A 268 7.91 6.15 9.70
C LEU A 268 9.09 6.10 8.71
N SER A 269 10.33 6.24 9.19
CA SER A 269 11.53 6.32 8.35
C SER A 269 12.04 4.97 7.84
N HIS A 270 11.48 3.85 8.31
CA HIS A 270 12.00 2.52 8.05
C HIS A 270 10.93 1.58 7.47
N SER A 271 11.05 1.30 6.17
CA SER A 271 10.26 0.27 5.48
C SER A 271 10.85 -1.12 5.76
N THR A 272 10.43 -1.73 6.87
CA THR A 272 10.67 -3.15 7.15
C THR A 272 9.50 -4.00 6.67
N PRO A 273 9.70 -5.29 6.33
CA PRO A 273 8.61 -6.16 5.91
C PRO A 273 7.46 -6.24 6.92
N VAL A 274 7.76 -6.20 8.21
CA VAL A 274 6.75 -6.20 9.28
C VAL A 274 5.97 -4.89 9.29
N ASN A 275 6.64 -3.74 9.20
CA ASN A 275 5.98 -2.43 9.19
C ASN A 275 5.04 -2.27 7.97
N GLU A 276 5.54 -2.56 6.77
CA GLU A 276 4.74 -2.54 5.53
C GLU A 276 3.57 -3.55 5.57
N GLY A 277 3.82 -4.75 6.11
CA GLY A 277 2.79 -5.76 6.28
C GLY A 277 1.68 -5.35 7.25
N MET A 278 2.02 -4.63 8.33
CA MET A 278 1.04 -4.08 9.27
C MET A 278 0.18 -2.99 8.62
N ALA A 279 0.80 -2.09 7.86
CA ALA A 279 0.07 -1.09 7.08
C ALA A 279 -0.87 -1.74 6.04
N ASP A 280 -0.39 -2.76 5.32
CA ASP A 280 -1.22 -3.56 4.40
C ASP A 280 -2.39 -4.26 5.10
N TYR A 281 -2.15 -4.82 6.28
CA TYR A 281 -3.18 -5.51 7.06
C TYR A 281 -4.33 -4.54 7.39
N PHE A 282 -4.02 -3.38 7.96
CA PHE A 282 -5.04 -2.38 8.29
C PHE A 282 -5.70 -1.80 7.05
N ALA A 283 -4.95 -1.55 5.96
CA ALA A 283 -5.51 -1.13 4.68
C ALA A 283 -6.55 -2.14 4.17
N GLY A 284 -6.26 -3.44 4.27
CA GLY A 284 -7.19 -4.51 3.91
C GLY A 284 -8.42 -4.53 4.79
N LYS A 285 -8.30 -4.25 6.08
CA LYS A 285 -9.44 -4.18 7.01
C LYS A 285 -10.32 -2.96 6.76
N ILE A 286 -9.74 -1.79 6.53
CA ILE A 286 -10.48 -0.57 6.17
C ILE A 286 -11.21 -0.75 4.83
N ALA A 287 -10.57 -1.42 3.87
CA ALA A 287 -11.17 -1.77 2.58
C ALA A 287 -12.17 -2.94 2.67
N ASN A 288 -12.30 -3.59 3.83
CA ASN A 288 -13.03 -4.84 4.01
C ASN A 288 -12.69 -5.90 2.93
N SER A 289 -11.40 -6.10 2.67
CA SER A 289 -10.92 -6.90 1.54
C SER A 289 -9.63 -7.66 1.84
N LYS A 290 -9.58 -8.92 1.37
CA LYS A 290 -8.36 -9.77 1.35
C LYS A 290 -7.44 -9.46 0.17
N LYS A 291 -7.69 -8.34 -0.52
CA LYS A 291 -7.05 -7.91 -1.77
C LYS A 291 -6.69 -6.43 -1.63
N LEU A 292 -5.50 -6.06 -2.08
CA LEU A 292 -5.05 -4.67 -2.12
C LEU A 292 -4.70 -4.28 -3.55
N ALA A 293 -5.12 -3.09 -3.98
CA ALA A 293 -4.71 -2.50 -5.26
C ALA A 293 -4.89 -3.43 -6.48
N LEU A 294 -5.93 -4.26 -6.49
CA LEU A 294 -6.29 -5.11 -7.63
C LEU A 294 -7.31 -4.42 -8.54
N LYS A 295 -7.36 -4.87 -9.80
CA LYS A 295 -8.35 -4.43 -10.81
C LYS A 295 -8.38 -2.91 -11.06
N ILE A 296 -7.27 -2.24 -10.80
CA ILE A 296 -7.08 -0.80 -11.07
C ILE A 296 -6.33 -0.63 -12.38
N LYS A 297 -6.66 -1.40 -13.43
CA LYS A 297 -5.86 -1.40 -14.68
C LYS A 297 -5.78 -0.03 -15.35
N GLU A 298 -6.75 0.85 -15.08
CA GLU A 298 -6.74 2.24 -15.56
C GLU A 298 -5.78 3.13 -14.75
N TYR A 299 -5.45 2.73 -13.52
CA TYR A 299 -4.71 3.51 -12.54
C TYR A 299 -3.45 2.81 -11.98
N ASN A 300 -3.07 1.62 -12.45
CA ASN A 300 -1.85 0.90 -12.02
C ASN A 300 -1.50 -0.33 -12.88
N LEU A 301 -0.20 -0.62 -12.98
CA LEU A 301 0.38 -1.87 -13.49
C LEU A 301 0.74 -2.89 -12.39
N PHE A 302 0.70 -2.47 -11.13
CA PHE A 302 0.97 -3.29 -9.97
C PHE A 302 -0.02 -4.44 -9.88
N ASN A 303 0.49 -5.65 -9.65
CA ASN A 303 -0.32 -6.88 -9.61
C ASN A 303 -1.16 -7.02 -8.33
N GLY A 304 -1.23 -5.97 -7.49
CA GLY A 304 -1.88 -5.96 -6.18
C GLY A 304 -1.30 -7.00 -5.22
N LYS A 305 -1.84 -7.01 -4.00
CA LYS A 305 -1.51 -8.02 -2.96
C LYS A 305 -2.74 -8.88 -2.67
N LYS A 306 -2.54 -10.16 -2.32
CA LYS A 306 -3.61 -11.08 -1.91
C LYS A 306 -3.21 -11.91 -0.69
N VAL A 307 -4.10 -11.99 0.31
CA VAL A 307 -3.92 -12.83 1.51
C VAL A 307 -3.73 -14.32 1.18
N GLN A 308 -4.41 -14.82 0.15
CA GLN A 308 -4.59 -16.26 -0.09
C GLN A 308 -3.37 -16.99 -0.69
N ARG A 309 -2.21 -16.35 -0.82
CA ARG A 309 -1.03 -17.05 -1.35
C ARG A 309 -0.53 -18.07 -0.32
N LYS A 310 -0.48 -19.35 -0.71
CA LYS A 310 0.05 -20.46 0.10
C LYS A 310 1.58 -20.42 0.23
N GLN A 311 2.17 -19.23 0.26
CA GLN A 311 3.61 -19.06 0.42
C GLN A 311 4.02 -19.56 1.81
N GLN A 312 5.12 -20.29 1.81
CA GLN A 312 5.88 -20.69 2.99
C GLN A 312 6.93 -19.62 3.25
N TYR A 313 7.32 -19.44 4.51
CA TYR A 313 8.38 -18.51 4.86
C TYR A 313 9.67 -18.83 4.11
N ASN A 314 10.38 -17.78 3.74
CA ASN A 314 11.71 -17.81 3.16
C ASN A 314 12.49 -16.65 3.78
N LEU A 315 13.77 -16.89 4.12
CA LEU A 315 14.66 -15.89 4.71
C LEU A 315 14.75 -14.59 3.87
N ALA A 316 14.54 -14.67 2.55
CA ALA A 316 14.49 -13.50 1.69
C ALA A 316 13.40 -12.50 2.11
N PHE A 317 12.29 -12.96 2.69
CA PHE A 317 11.20 -12.08 3.14
C PHE A 317 11.58 -11.16 4.30
N GLU A 318 12.70 -11.40 4.99
CA GLU A 318 13.22 -10.50 6.02
C GLU A 318 13.90 -9.25 5.45
N ARG A 319 14.23 -9.25 4.15
CA ARG A 319 14.94 -8.15 3.51
C ARG A 319 13.94 -7.07 3.08
N GLY A 320 14.32 -5.81 3.23
CA GLY A 320 13.51 -4.66 2.82
C GLY A 320 13.09 -4.68 1.34
N GLU A 321 13.87 -5.31 0.46
CA GLU A 321 13.51 -5.49 -0.96
C GLU A 321 12.23 -6.32 -1.17
N TYR A 322 11.86 -7.15 -0.18
CA TYR A 322 10.62 -7.93 -0.15
C TYR A 322 9.58 -7.37 0.83
N ALA A 323 9.77 -6.14 1.35
CA ALA A 323 8.78 -5.54 2.25
C ALA A 323 7.40 -5.37 1.58
N ASN A 324 7.39 -5.26 0.24
CA ASN A 324 6.18 -5.24 -0.57
C ASN A 324 5.62 -6.62 -0.96
N ALA A 325 6.15 -7.71 -0.41
CA ALA A 325 5.66 -9.06 -0.72
C ALA A 325 4.32 -9.36 -0.02
N ASP A 326 3.45 -10.09 -0.71
CA ASP A 326 2.16 -10.57 -0.19
C ASP A 326 2.28 -11.42 1.09
N PHE A 327 3.47 -11.94 1.41
CA PHE A 327 3.68 -12.90 2.49
C PHE A 327 3.30 -12.34 3.87
N VAL A 328 3.82 -11.18 4.26
CA VAL A 328 3.58 -10.62 5.61
C VAL A 328 2.12 -10.18 5.75
N PHE A 329 1.55 -9.54 4.72
CA PHE A 329 0.11 -9.23 4.69
C PHE A 329 -0.75 -10.49 4.89
N GLY A 330 -0.45 -11.56 4.16
CA GLY A 330 -1.14 -12.84 4.30
C GLY A 330 -0.91 -13.50 5.67
N LEU A 331 0.29 -13.38 6.23
CA LEU A 331 0.64 -13.90 7.55
C LEU A 331 -0.20 -13.20 8.63
N LEU A 332 -0.14 -11.86 8.70
CA LEU A 332 -0.86 -11.04 9.67
C LEU A 332 -2.38 -11.23 9.57
N TRP A 333 -2.93 -11.31 8.35
CA TRP A 333 -4.35 -11.60 8.17
C TRP A 333 -4.75 -12.95 8.80
N ASN A 334 -3.94 -13.99 8.60
CA ASN A 334 -4.25 -15.31 9.14
C ASN A 334 -4.01 -15.39 10.65
N ILE A 335 -3.07 -14.62 11.21
CA ILE A 335 -2.93 -14.44 12.66
C ILE A 335 -4.24 -13.88 13.23
N GLY A 336 -4.74 -12.78 12.65
CA GLY A 336 -6.00 -12.15 13.06
C GLY A 336 -7.20 -13.12 13.00
N VAL A 337 -7.32 -13.90 11.93
CA VAL A 337 -8.35 -14.96 11.83
C VAL A 337 -8.17 -16.05 12.88
N THR A 338 -6.93 -16.38 13.24
CA THR A 338 -6.63 -17.45 14.20
C THR A 338 -7.05 -17.09 15.62
N VAL A 339 -6.89 -15.82 16.02
CA VAL A 339 -7.28 -15.34 17.36
C VAL A 339 -8.80 -15.10 17.48
N GLY A 340 -9.49 -14.88 16.36
CA GLY A 340 -10.95 -14.74 16.29
C GLY A 340 -11.40 -13.30 16.03
N GLU A 341 -12.46 -13.14 15.24
CA GLU A 341 -12.91 -11.85 14.70
C GLU A 341 -13.22 -10.79 15.77
N ASP A 342 -13.70 -11.21 16.94
CA ASP A 342 -14.15 -10.29 17.98
C ASP A 342 -13.00 -9.69 18.81
N VAL A 343 -11.84 -10.36 18.84
CA VAL A 343 -10.62 -9.85 19.49
C VAL A 343 -9.56 -9.44 18.48
N GLU A 344 -9.78 -9.68 17.19
CA GLU A 344 -8.80 -9.50 16.13
C GLU A 344 -8.21 -8.07 16.13
N ILE A 345 -9.05 -7.03 16.10
CA ILE A 345 -8.56 -5.65 16.00
C ILE A 345 -7.84 -5.20 17.29
N PRO A 346 -8.39 -5.40 18.50
CA PRO A 346 -7.65 -5.14 19.74
C PRO A 346 -6.33 -5.91 19.82
N PHE A 347 -6.32 -7.19 19.40
CA PHE A 347 -5.12 -8.02 19.36
C PHE A 347 -4.07 -7.43 18.40
N MET A 348 -4.45 -7.05 17.18
CA MET A 348 -3.52 -6.52 16.18
C MET A 348 -2.97 -5.15 16.56
N ASN A 349 -3.77 -4.33 17.25
CA ASN A 349 -3.31 -3.06 17.79
C ASN A 349 -2.30 -3.27 18.94
N ASN A 350 -2.55 -4.24 19.83
CA ASN A 350 -1.60 -4.61 20.89
C ASN A 350 -0.31 -5.21 20.30
N LEU A 351 -0.43 -6.07 19.29
CA LEU A 351 0.71 -6.60 18.53
C LEU A 351 1.59 -5.46 17.98
N ALA A 352 0.99 -4.45 17.33
CA ALA A 352 1.72 -3.28 16.83
C ALA A 352 2.54 -2.60 17.94
N GLY A 353 1.95 -2.42 19.13
CA GLY A 353 2.62 -1.80 20.27
C GLY A 353 3.75 -2.61 20.90
N LYS A 354 3.87 -3.90 20.56
CA LYS A 354 4.98 -4.78 21.00
C LYS A 354 6.09 -4.92 19.97
N LEU A 355 5.87 -4.44 18.74
CA LEU A 355 6.87 -4.44 17.68
C LEU A 355 7.74 -3.19 17.79
N HIS A 356 9.02 -3.33 17.45
CA HIS A 356 9.91 -2.20 17.24
C HIS A 356 10.14 -1.96 15.74
N THR A 357 10.63 -0.78 15.37
CA THR A 357 10.87 -0.36 13.98
C THR A 357 11.60 -1.40 13.12
N ASN A 358 12.63 -2.04 13.69
CA ASN A 358 13.47 -3.03 13.00
C ASN A 358 13.01 -4.49 13.17
N ALA A 359 11.73 -4.72 13.51
CA ALA A 359 11.22 -6.05 13.81
C ALA A 359 11.33 -6.98 12.60
N ASN A 360 11.83 -8.19 12.82
CA ASN A 360 11.88 -9.27 11.86
C ASN A 360 10.66 -10.21 11.99
N ILE A 361 10.38 -10.99 10.95
CA ILE A 361 9.20 -11.85 10.88
C ILE A 361 9.35 -13.05 11.82
N ARG A 362 10.53 -13.69 11.84
CA ARG A 362 10.72 -14.98 12.53
C ARG A 362 10.77 -14.89 14.05
N GLU A 363 11.41 -13.87 14.59
CA GLU A 363 11.62 -13.74 16.04
C GLU A 363 10.67 -12.71 16.62
N ASP A 364 10.77 -11.46 16.17
CA ASP A 364 10.07 -10.34 16.79
C ASP A 364 8.56 -10.42 16.56
N LEU A 365 8.11 -10.66 15.33
CA LEU A 365 6.68 -10.76 15.02
C LEU A 365 6.02 -11.97 15.70
N ILE A 366 6.69 -13.13 15.72
CA ILE A 366 6.15 -14.31 16.42
C ILE A 366 6.05 -14.01 17.91
N GLN A 367 7.14 -13.56 18.53
CA GLN A 367 7.16 -13.30 19.97
C GLN A 367 6.11 -12.24 20.37
N ALA A 368 6.07 -11.12 19.65
CA ALA A 368 5.11 -10.05 19.89
C ALA A 368 3.66 -10.53 19.74
N SER A 369 3.37 -11.41 18.77
CA SER A 369 2.02 -11.97 18.58
C SER A 369 1.61 -12.90 19.73
N LEU A 370 2.54 -13.70 20.25
CA LEU A 370 2.28 -14.58 21.37
C LEU A 370 2.05 -13.79 22.64
N ASP A 371 2.81 -12.71 22.84
CA ASP A 371 2.64 -11.82 23.99
C ASP A 371 1.36 -11.00 23.90
N ALA A 372 1.00 -10.49 22.72
CA ALA A 372 -0.30 -9.85 22.49
C ALA A 372 -1.45 -10.84 22.78
N CYS A 373 -1.28 -12.13 22.47
CA CYS A 373 -2.32 -13.13 22.74
C CYS A 373 -2.48 -13.41 24.25
N LYS A 374 -1.39 -13.34 25.04
CA LYS A 374 -1.48 -13.46 26.51
C LYS A 374 -2.42 -12.42 27.11
N GLU A 375 -2.39 -11.21 26.56
CA GLU A 375 -3.10 -10.06 27.09
C GLU A 375 -4.51 -9.89 26.49
N SER A 376 -4.68 -10.21 25.21
CA SER A 376 -5.88 -9.83 24.45
C SER A 376 -6.71 -11.00 23.92
N CYS A 377 -6.18 -12.24 23.89
CA CYS A 377 -6.97 -13.38 23.42
C CYS A 377 -8.01 -13.80 24.48
N LYS A 378 -9.15 -14.31 24.01
CA LYS A 378 -10.20 -14.88 24.87
C LYS A 378 -9.71 -16.10 25.66
N LYS A 379 -8.93 -16.98 25.03
CA LYS A 379 -8.41 -18.20 25.64
C LYS A 379 -6.89 -18.26 25.40
N PRO A 380 -6.09 -17.45 26.11
CA PRO A 380 -4.67 -17.26 25.80
C PRO A 380 -3.90 -18.54 25.52
N SER A 381 -3.95 -19.54 26.40
CA SER A 381 -3.21 -20.80 26.22
C SER A 381 -3.66 -21.58 24.98
N THR A 382 -4.96 -21.64 24.71
CA THR A 382 -5.50 -22.35 23.54
C THR A 382 -5.19 -21.60 22.25
N ASP A 383 -5.34 -20.28 22.24
CA ASP A 383 -5.15 -19.46 21.04
C ASP A 383 -3.66 -19.31 20.70
N GLN A 384 -2.77 -19.23 21.70
CA GLN A 384 -1.32 -19.33 21.50
C GLN A 384 -0.92 -20.68 20.88
N LEU A 385 -1.50 -21.80 21.33
CA LEU A 385 -1.22 -23.10 20.72
C LEU A 385 -1.66 -23.16 19.25
N LYS A 386 -2.78 -22.50 18.91
CA LYS A 386 -3.21 -22.36 17.51
C LYS A 386 -2.22 -21.51 16.71
N LEU A 387 -1.75 -20.40 17.27
CA LEU A 387 -0.73 -19.55 16.64
C LEU A 387 0.58 -20.33 16.39
N TYR A 388 1.10 -21.05 17.39
CA TYR A 388 2.26 -21.93 17.20
C TYR A 388 2.06 -22.96 16.08
N THR A 389 0.90 -23.61 16.07
CA THR A 389 0.56 -24.59 15.03
C THR A 389 0.49 -23.92 13.64
N PHE A 390 0.00 -22.69 13.57
CA PHE A 390 -0.04 -21.90 12.37
C PHE A 390 1.37 -21.50 11.88
N TYR A 391 2.25 -21.01 12.77
CA TYR A 391 3.64 -20.67 12.44
C TYR A 391 4.41 -21.88 11.93
N HIS A 392 4.28 -23.02 12.61
CA HIS A 392 4.90 -24.27 12.15
C HIS A 392 4.45 -24.65 10.72
N LYS A 393 3.16 -24.50 10.39
CA LYS A 393 2.64 -24.74 9.02
C LYS A 393 3.15 -23.75 7.97
N LYS A 394 3.76 -22.65 8.40
CA LYS A 394 4.36 -21.59 7.59
C LYS A 394 5.88 -21.66 7.55
N ASN A 395 6.49 -22.69 8.14
CA ASN A 395 7.95 -22.82 8.33
C ASN A 395 8.56 -21.67 9.14
N LEU A 396 7.83 -21.19 10.14
CA LEU A 396 8.23 -20.13 11.06
C LEU A 396 8.56 -20.69 12.45
#